data_AF-A0A0U1MMT7-F1
#
_entry.id   AF-A0A0U1MMT7-F1
#
_cell.length_a   1.000
_cell.length_b   1.000
_cell.length_c   1.000
_cell.angle_alpha   90.00
_cell.angle_beta   90.00
_cell.angle_gamma   90.00
#
_symmetry.space_group_name_H-M   'P 1'
#
loop_
_entity.id
_entity.type
_entity.pdbx_description
1 polymer ?
#
loop_
_entity_poly.entity_id
_entity_poly.type
_entity_poly.pdbx_seq_one_letter_code
_entity_poly.pdbx_strand_id
1 'polypeptide(L)'
;MTNITKEVFDNLEQEIDVFAKNKTLGSSEAKPYLDEYHSKIIDYFKQVNDITGNIDFDNLNQYPVVPMNFKERYEYMIERKYHFMGYRQMKTFKTELIKMNASYQTRLKNK
;
A
#
# COMPACT_ATOMS: atom_id res chain seq x y z
N MET A 1 -12.20 -12.74 -4.38
CA MET A 1 -11.03 -11.91 -4.04
C MET A 1 -10.42 -12.47 -2.77
N THR A 2 -9.12 -12.75 -2.76
CA THR A 2 -8.42 -13.20 -1.53
C THR A 2 -8.29 -11.99 -0.61
N ASN A 3 -8.75 -12.09 0.63
CA ASN A 3 -8.64 -11.01 1.61
C ASN A 3 -7.16 -10.72 1.91
N ILE A 4 -6.71 -9.52 1.61
CA ILE A 4 -5.37 -9.05 1.97
C ILE A 4 -5.36 -8.73 3.46
N THR A 5 -4.45 -9.38 4.18
CA THR A 5 -4.24 -9.20 5.62
C THR A 5 -2.91 -8.50 5.88
N LYS A 6 -2.70 -8.07 7.14
CA LYS A 6 -1.43 -7.49 7.59
C LYS A 6 -0.24 -8.42 7.36
N GLU A 7 -0.44 -9.73 7.55
CA GLU A 7 0.61 -10.75 7.41
C GLU A 7 1.17 -10.85 5.99
N VAL A 8 0.33 -10.63 4.97
CA VAL A 8 0.78 -10.59 3.57
C VAL A 8 1.84 -9.51 3.37
N PHE A 9 1.63 -8.33 3.96
CA PHE A 9 2.61 -7.23 3.89
C PHE A 9 3.85 -7.53 4.73
N ASP A 10 3.68 -8.08 5.93
CA ASP A 10 4.80 -8.36 6.82
C ASP A 10 5.77 -9.39 6.19
N ASN A 11 5.25 -10.39 5.47
CA ASN A 11 6.06 -11.38 4.74
C ASN A 11 6.82 -10.76 3.56
N LEU A 12 6.14 -9.95 2.73
CA LEU A 12 6.81 -9.24 1.62
C LEU A 12 7.88 -8.28 2.12
N GLU A 13 7.61 -7.56 3.22
CA GLU A 13 8.59 -6.66 3.81
C GLU A 13 9.83 -7.36 4.33
N GLN A 14 9.72 -8.58 4.85
CA GLN A 14 10.89 -9.36 5.28
C GLN A 14 11.84 -9.63 4.11
N GLU A 15 11.30 -10.04 2.96
CA GLU A 15 12.09 -10.28 1.74
C GLU A 15 12.69 -8.97 1.19
N ILE A 16 11.87 -7.92 1.07
CA ILE A 16 12.31 -6.63 0.54
C ILE A 16 13.34 -5.97 1.47
N ASP A 17 13.23 -6.14 2.78
CA ASP A 17 14.18 -5.60 3.76
C ASP A 17 15.58 -6.21 3.59
N VAL A 18 15.71 -7.45 3.11
CA VAL A 18 17.01 -8.04 2.75
C VAL A 18 17.65 -7.27 1.59
N PHE A 19 16.91 -7.04 0.50
CA PHE A 19 17.38 -6.25 -0.64
C PHE A 19 17.66 -4.79 -0.27
N ALA A 20 16.83 -4.20 0.60
CA ALA A 20 17.02 -2.83 1.08
C ALA A 20 18.31 -2.68 1.88
N LYS A 21 18.60 -3.61 2.81
CA LYS A 21 19.84 -3.64 3.60
C LYS A 21 21.07 -3.78 2.70
N ASN A 22 20.96 -4.58 1.64
CA ASN A 22 22.05 -4.82 0.69
C ASN A 22 22.15 -3.76 -0.42
N LYS A 23 21.28 -2.74 -0.43
CA LYS A 23 21.20 -1.69 -1.47
C LYS A 23 20.95 -2.25 -2.88
N THR A 24 20.26 -3.39 -2.97
CA THR A 24 19.98 -4.10 -4.22
C THR A 24 18.52 -4.02 -4.67
N LEU A 25 17.74 -3.06 -4.16
CA LEU A 25 16.32 -2.88 -4.54
C LEU A 25 16.08 -2.64 -6.05
N GLY A 26 17.09 -2.14 -6.77
CA GLY A 26 17.02 -1.93 -8.22
C GLY A 26 17.30 -3.19 -9.05
N SER A 27 17.65 -4.32 -8.41
CA SER A 27 18.03 -5.55 -9.11
C SER A 27 16.83 -6.27 -9.74
N SER A 28 17.10 -7.14 -10.71
CA SER A 28 16.10 -8.00 -11.35
C SER A 28 15.37 -8.89 -10.34
N GLU A 29 16.06 -9.30 -9.28
CA GLU A 29 15.54 -10.19 -8.24
C GLU A 29 14.63 -9.44 -7.26
N ALA A 30 14.95 -8.19 -6.94
CA ALA A 30 14.17 -7.39 -5.99
C ALA A 30 12.88 -6.79 -6.60
N LYS A 31 12.93 -6.43 -7.90
CA LYS A 31 11.83 -5.76 -8.61
C LYS A 31 10.48 -6.49 -8.51
N PRO A 32 10.38 -7.83 -8.71
CA PRO A 32 9.12 -8.56 -8.57
C PRO A 32 8.48 -8.40 -7.18
N TYR A 33 9.26 -8.43 -6.11
CA TYR A 33 8.75 -8.24 -4.75
C TYR A 33 8.20 -6.83 -4.53
N LEU A 34 8.87 -5.82 -5.07
CA LEU A 34 8.43 -4.42 -4.99
C LEU A 34 7.17 -4.18 -5.83
N ASP A 35 7.07 -4.82 -7.00
CA ASP A 35 5.88 -4.79 -7.85
C ASP A 35 4.69 -5.42 -7.16
N GLU A 36 4.89 -6.60 -6.56
CA GLU A 36 3.87 -7.27 -5.78
C GLU A 36 3.45 -6.43 -4.58
N TYR A 37 4.41 -5.92 -3.80
CA TYR A 37 4.12 -5.10 -2.62
C TYR A 37 3.31 -3.85 -2.97
N HIS A 38 3.70 -3.14 -4.03
CA HIS A 38 2.92 -2.01 -4.54
C HIS A 38 1.50 -2.44 -4.94
N SER A 39 1.35 -3.52 -5.72
CA SER A 39 0.04 -4.03 -6.13
C SER A 39 -0.83 -4.35 -4.92
N LYS A 40 -0.30 -5.05 -3.91
CA LYS A 40 -1.04 -5.40 -2.69
C LYS A 40 -1.49 -4.17 -1.91
N ILE A 41 -0.71 -3.09 -1.88
CA ILE A 41 -1.12 -1.84 -1.23
C ILE A 41 -2.35 -1.25 -1.94
N ILE A 42 -2.33 -1.22 -3.27
CA ILE A 42 -3.45 -0.69 -4.08
C ILE A 42 -4.68 -1.59 -3.97
N ASP A 43 -4.50 -2.90 -4.04
CA ASP A 43 -5.57 -3.87 -3.88
C ASP A 43 -6.18 -3.80 -2.48
N TYR A 44 -5.37 -3.59 -1.44
CA TYR A 44 -5.87 -3.38 -0.08
C TYR A 44 -6.65 -2.07 0.04
N PHE A 45 -6.18 -0.98 -0.58
CA PHE A 45 -6.93 0.27 -0.64
C PHE A 45 -8.31 0.07 -1.29
N LYS A 46 -8.36 -0.67 -2.40
CA LYS A 46 -9.63 -1.01 -3.06
C LYS A 46 -10.51 -1.86 -2.14
N GLN A 47 -9.94 -2.88 -1.50
CA GLN A 47 -10.65 -3.78 -0.59
C GLN A 47 -11.30 -3.04 0.58
N VAL A 48 -10.58 -2.11 1.23
CA VAL A 48 -11.13 -1.40 2.41
C VAL A 48 -12.15 -0.32 2.06
N ASN A 49 -12.26 0.04 0.78
CA ASN A 49 -13.21 1.02 0.26
C ASN A 49 -14.25 0.39 -0.68
N ASP A 50 -14.34 -0.94 -0.73
CA ASP A 50 -15.26 -1.72 -1.59
C ASP A 50 -15.22 -1.32 -3.08
N ILE A 51 -14.04 -0.97 -3.59
CA ILE A 51 -13.83 -0.58 -4.99
C ILE A 51 -13.66 -1.83 -5.86
N THR A 52 -14.59 -2.08 -6.77
CA THR A 52 -14.54 -3.22 -7.70
C THR A 52 -13.81 -2.92 -9.02
N GLY A 53 -13.60 -1.64 -9.35
CA GLY A 53 -12.99 -1.18 -10.60
C GLY A 53 -11.69 -0.41 -10.42
N ASN A 54 -11.56 0.68 -11.19
CA ASN A 54 -10.46 1.63 -11.05
C ASN A 54 -10.73 2.60 -9.90
N ILE A 55 -9.64 3.12 -9.34
CA ILE A 55 -9.73 4.20 -8.36
C ILE A 55 -10.13 5.48 -9.09
N ASP A 56 -11.19 6.12 -8.64
CA ASP A 56 -11.57 7.45 -9.09
C ASP A 56 -10.74 8.49 -8.32
N PHE A 57 -9.69 9.00 -8.98
CA PHE A 57 -8.79 9.99 -8.38
C PHE A 57 -9.43 11.38 -8.23
N ASP A 58 -10.52 11.67 -8.96
CA ASP A 58 -11.19 12.98 -8.89
C ASP A 58 -12.19 13.04 -7.73
N ASN A 59 -12.66 11.87 -7.26
CA ASN A 59 -13.65 11.76 -6.18
C ASN A 59 -13.11 11.00 -4.94
N LEU A 60 -11.81 11.11 -4.65
CA LEU A 60 -11.18 10.44 -3.51
C LEU A 60 -11.88 10.74 -2.16
N ASN A 61 -12.44 11.93 -1.98
CA ASN A 61 -13.13 12.32 -0.75
C ASN A 61 -14.44 11.54 -0.50
N GLN A 62 -14.95 10.79 -1.48
CA GLN A 62 -16.12 9.93 -1.32
C GLN A 62 -15.78 8.58 -0.71
N TYR A 63 -14.51 8.17 -0.74
CA TYR A 63 -14.08 6.90 -0.18
C TYR A 63 -13.95 6.99 1.36
N PRO A 64 -14.44 5.99 2.12
CA PRO A 64 -14.42 6.04 3.58
C PRO A 64 -13.03 6.10 4.22
N VAL A 65 -12.02 5.53 3.56
CA VAL A 65 -10.65 5.37 4.07
C VAL A 65 -9.65 5.85 3.03
N VAL A 66 -9.20 7.10 3.14
CA VAL A 66 -8.22 7.69 2.23
C VAL A 66 -7.11 8.41 3.00
N PRO A 67 -5.86 7.93 2.93
CA PRO A 67 -4.67 8.65 3.40
C PRO A 67 -4.53 10.06 2.82
N MET A 68 -3.89 10.96 3.56
CA MET A 68 -3.63 12.31 3.08
C MET A 68 -2.73 12.29 1.83
N ASN A 69 -3.00 13.21 0.87
CA ASN A 69 -2.26 13.35 -0.39
C ASN A 69 -2.17 12.03 -1.17
N PHE A 70 -3.27 11.28 -1.22
CA PHE A 70 -3.30 9.93 -1.80
C PHE A 70 -2.76 9.90 -3.23
N LYS A 71 -3.21 10.83 -4.09
CA LYS A 71 -2.84 10.86 -5.51
C LYS A 71 -1.34 11.11 -5.69
N GLU A 72 -0.81 12.13 -5.03
CA GLU A 72 0.60 12.48 -5.10
C GLU A 72 1.49 11.34 -4.59
N ARG A 73 1.05 10.67 -3.51
CA ARG A 73 1.78 9.52 -2.97
C ARG A 73 1.69 8.30 -3.87
N TYR A 74 0.55 8.06 -4.51
CA TYR A 74 0.38 7.01 -5.51
C TYR A 74 1.35 7.21 -6.69
N GLU A 75 1.37 8.42 -7.26
CA GLU A 75 2.27 8.80 -8.35
C GLU A 75 3.75 8.66 -7.94
N TYR A 76 4.10 9.13 -6.75
CA TYR A 76 5.46 8.99 -6.20
C TYR A 76 5.87 7.53 -6.04
N MET A 77 4.98 6.67 -5.52
CA MET A 77 5.26 5.24 -5.34
C MET A 77 5.53 4.56 -6.68
N ILE A 78 4.83 4.93 -7.75
CA ILE A 78 5.09 4.42 -9.10
C ILE A 78 6.45 4.90 -9.61
N GLU A 79 6.72 6.20 -9.54
CA GLU A 79 7.96 6.79 -10.05
C GLU A 79 9.20 6.22 -9.34
N ARG A 80 9.10 6.01 -8.02
CA ARG A 80 10.23 5.66 -7.17
C ARG A 80 10.24 4.23 -6.64
N LYS A 81 9.36 3.35 -7.14
CA LYS A 81 9.12 1.99 -6.63
C LYS A 81 10.38 1.18 -6.34
N TYR A 82 11.41 1.30 -7.18
CA TYR A 82 12.67 0.55 -7.07
C TYR A 82 13.78 1.25 -6.29
N HIS A 83 13.48 2.40 -5.68
CA HIS A 83 14.40 3.15 -4.83
C HIS A 83 14.07 2.91 -3.36
N PHE A 84 15.09 3.00 -2.51
CA PHE A 84 14.92 2.91 -1.06
C PHE A 84 13.84 3.86 -0.53
N MET A 85 13.85 5.12 -0.98
CA MET A 85 12.83 6.09 -0.56
C MET A 85 11.43 5.76 -1.05
N GLY A 86 11.27 5.22 -2.27
CA GLY A 86 9.96 4.73 -2.74
C GLY A 86 9.45 3.59 -1.87
N TYR A 87 10.30 2.61 -1.55
CA TYR A 87 9.95 1.54 -0.62
C TYR A 87 9.56 2.06 0.78
N ARG A 88 10.30 3.04 1.32
CA ARG A 88 9.94 3.67 2.60
C ARG A 88 8.59 4.39 2.55
N GLN A 89 8.27 5.05 1.44
CA GLN A 89 6.95 5.67 1.25
C GLN A 89 5.84 4.61 1.18
N MET A 90 6.05 3.50 0.48
CA MET A 90 5.12 2.37 0.43
C MET A 90 4.84 1.80 1.84
N LYS A 91 5.88 1.53 2.66
CA LYS A 91 5.71 1.04 4.05
C LYS A 91 4.87 1.99 4.91
N THR A 92 5.15 3.29 4.78
CA THR A 92 4.46 4.33 5.55
C THR A 92 2.99 4.39 5.12
N PHE A 93 2.74 4.39 3.81
CA PHE A 93 1.40 4.41 3.22
C PHE A 93 0.57 3.21 3.66
N LYS A 94 1.12 2.00 3.56
CA LYS A 94 0.49 0.76 4.05
C LYS A 94 0.10 0.85 5.52
N THR A 95 1.01 1.32 6.36
CA THR A 95 0.78 1.39 7.82
C THR A 95 -0.34 2.36 8.16
N GLU A 96 -0.36 3.52 7.51
CA GLU A 96 -1.44 4.51 7.66
C GLU A 96 -2.78 3.92 7.23
N LEU A 97 -2.83 3.29 6.05
CA LEU A 97 -4.06 2.69 5.50
C LEU A 97 -4.65 1.61 6.42
N ILE A 98 -3.82 0.71 6.97
CA ILE A 98 -4.26 -0.30 7.94
C ILE A 98 -4.85 0.36 9.20
N LYS A 99 -4.18 1.37 9.75
CA LYS A 99 -4.65 2.08 10.95
C LYS A 99 -5.96 2.80 10.71
N MET A 100 -6.10 3.48 9.58
CA MET A 100 -7.31 4.20 9.21
C MET A 100 -8.49 3.24 9.03
N ASN A 101 -8.27 2.10 8.34
CA ASN A 101 -9.30 1.09 8.21
C ASN A 101 -9.71 0.51 9.58
N ALA A 102 -8.75 0.15 10.45
CA ALA A 102 -9.07 -0.34 11.80
C ALA A 102 -9.91 0.68 12.61
N SER A 103 -9.56 1.97 12.51
CA SER A 103 -10.33 3.05 13.12
C SER A 103 -11.74 3.17 12.53
N TYR A 104 -11.89 3.08 11.21
CA TYR A 104 -13.17 3.10 10.52
C TYR A 104 -14.08 1.93 10.93
N GLN A 105 -13.55 0.69 10.93
CA GLN A 105 -14.28 -0.50 11.36
C GLN A 105 -14.72 -0.41 12.83
N THR A 106 -13.90 0.20 13.68
CA THR A 106 -14.27 0.43 15.10
C THR A 106 -15.45 1.40 15.22
N ARG A 107 -15.46 2.48 14.43
CA ARG A 107 -16.60 3.41 14.38
C ARG A 107 -17.88 2.76 13.88
N LEU A 108 -17.79 1.87 12.89
CA LEU A 108 -18.95 1.13 12.39
C LEU A 108 -19.54 0.17 13.42
N LYS A 109 -18.71 -0.52 14.20
CA LYS A 109 -19.16 -1.46 15.25
C LYS A 109 -19.81 -0.78 16.44
N ASN A 110 -19.46 0.48 16.70
CA ASN A 110 -19.98 1.27 17.81
C ASN A 110 -21.20 2.13 17.43
N LYS A 111 -21.69 2.01 16.18
CA LYS A 111 -22.96 2.57 15.73
C LYS A 111 -24.07 1.54 15.90
#